data_AF-A0A7Y7DVF7-F1
#
_entry.id   AF-A0A7Y7DVF7-F1
#
_cell.length_a   1.000
_cell.length_b   1.000
_cell.length_c   1.000
_cell.angle_alpha   90.00
_cell.angle_beta   90.00
_cell.angle_gamma   90.00
#
_symmetry.space_group_name_H-M   'P 1'
#
loop_
_entity.id
_entity.type
_entity.pdbx_description
1 polymer ?
#
loop_
_entity_poly.entity_id
_entity_poly.type
_entity_poly.pdbx_seq_one_letter_code
_entity_poly.pdbx_strand_id
1 'polypeptide(L)' 'MVFKGTLLIDFRDGRTVEVKEGEIIIIPKGVEHRPRTNGEIVFNLLFEPKATLHTGTSESEMTVKKLDWI' A
#
# COMPACT_ATOMS: atom_id res chain seq x y z
N MET A 1 -1.09 5.75 6.49
CA MET A 1 -0.84 7.16 6.88
C MET A 1 0.39 7.64 6.17
N VAL A 2 0.41 8.87 5.67
CA VAL A 2 1.66 9.50 5.20
C VAL A 2 2.28 10.25 6.37
N PHE A 3 3.50 9.85 6.75
CA PHE A 3 4.26 10.46 7.84
C PHE A 3 5.11 11.64 7.36
N LYS A 4 5.55 11.61 6.09
CA LYS A 4 6.23 12.73 5.44
C LYS A 4 6.10 12.67 3.92
N GLY A 5 5.85 13.82 3.29
CA GLY A 5 5.70 13.94 1.82
C GLY A 5 4.25 13.78 1.33
N THR A 6 4.07 13.43 0.05
CA THR A 6 2.75 13.25 -0.58
C THR A 6 2.68 11.94 -1.36
N LEU A 7 1.79 11.04 -0.96
CA LEU A 7 1.54 9.78 -1.67
C LEU A 7 0.42 9.97 -2.70
N LEU A 8 0.56 9.35 -3.88
CA LEU A 8 -0.47 9.31 -4.91
C LEU A 8 -1.01 7.89 -5.02
N ILE A 9 -2.33 7.74 -4.92
CA ILE A 9 -3.02 6.46 -5.14
C ILE A 9 -3.84 6.57 -6.43
N ASP A 10 -3.43 5.86 -7.47
CA ASP A 10 -4.22 5.73 -8.70
C ASP A 10 -5.21 4.55 -8.58
N PHE A 11 -6.40 4.70 -9.15
CA PHE A 11 -7.44 3.68 -9.20
C PHE A 11 -7.81 3.31 -10.66
N ARG A 12 -8.42 2.14 -10.85
CA ARG A 12 -8.85 1.63 -12.18
C ARG A 12 -9.86 2.51 -12.91
N ASP A 13 -10.62 3.33 -12.19
CA ASP A 13 -11.58 4.32 -12.70
C ASP A 13 -10.91 5.57 -13.31
N GLY A 14 -9.57 5.65 -13.28
CA GLY A 14 -8.80 6.82 -13.73
C GLY A 14 -8.65 7.93 -12.68
N ARG A 15 -9.23 7.76 -11.48
CA ARG A 15 -9.09 8.70 -10.37
C ARG A 15 -7.72 8.55 -9.72
N THR A 16 -7.11 9.68 -9.40
CA THR A 16 -5.94 9.76 -8.51
C THR A 16 -6.35 10.44 -7.22
N VAL A 17 -5.94 9.91 -6.07
CA VAL A 17 -6.09 10.54 -4.76
C VAL A 17 -4.70 10.94 -4.25
N GLU A 18 -4.54 12.23 -3.96
CA GLU A 18 -3.44 12.73 -3.15
C GLU A 18 -3.69 12.42 -1.67
N VAL A 19 -2.66 11.92 -0.98
CA VAL A 19 -2.65 11.72 0.46
C VAL A 19 -1.43 12.46 1.01
N LYS A 20 -1.68 13.52 1.77
CA LYS A 20 -0.68 14.46 2.28
C LYS A 20 -0.20 14.03 3.66
N GLU A 21 0.87 14.68 4.12
CA GLU A 21 1.43 14.47 5.46
C GLU A 21 0.36 14.59 6.57
N GLY A 22 0.31 13.58 7.45
CA GLY A 22 -0.72 13.43 8.49
C GLY A 22 -2.00 12.71 8.02
N GLU A 23 -2.25 12.59 6.72
CA GLU A 23 -3.48 11.98 6.20
C GLU A 23 -3.44 10.45 6.15
N ILE A 24 -4.63 9.84 6.20
CA ILE A 24 -4.85 8.40 6.08
C ILE A 24 -5.86 8.16 4.97
N ILE A 25 -5.48 7.34 3.98
CA ILE A 25 -6.42 6.72 3.05
C ILE A 25 -6.76 5.32 3.54
N ILE A 26 -8.04 4.96 3.46
CA ILE A 26 -8.51 3.58 3.63
C ILE A 26 -8.79 3.03 2.24
N ILE A 27 -8.09 1.96 1.86
CA ILE A 27 -8.41 1.19 0.66
C ILE A 27 -9.42 0.11 1.05
N PRO A 28 -10.63 0.09 0.46
CA PRO A 28 -11.56 -1.00 0.71
C PRO A 28 -11.03 -2.33 0.17
N LYS A 29 -11.34 -3.42 0.87
CA LYS A 29 -11.01 -4.79 0.46
C LYS A 29 -11.35 -5.05 -1.01
N GLY A 30 -10.40 -5.62 -1.75
CA GLY A 30 -10.58 -5.97 -3.17
C GLY A 30 -10.57 -4.77 -4.14
N VAL A 31 -10.34 -3.54 -3.68
CA VAL A 31 -10.15 -2.39 -4.56
C VAL A 31 -8.72 -2.37 -5.07
N GLU A 32 -8.55 -2.65 -6.36
CA GLU A 32 -7.26 -2.52 -7.03
C GLU A 32 -6.83 -1.05 -7.08
N HIS A 33 -5.60 -0.80 -6.63
CA HIS A 33 -5.03 0.53 -6.44
C HIS A 33 -3.53 0.47 -6.72
N ARG A 34 -2.94 1.60 -7.14
CA ARG A 34 -1.51 1.73 -7.38
C ARG A 34 -0.93 2.89 -6.56
N PRO A 35 -0.25 2.60 -5.44
CA PRO A 35 0.57 3.60 -4.75
C PRO A 35 1.77 4.00 -5.61
N ARG A 36 2.02 5.30 -5.74
CA ARG A 36 3.22 5.88 -6.37
C ARG A 36 3.59 7.23 -5.76
N THR A 37 4.77 7.73 -6.10
CA THR A 37 5.17 9.12 -5.83
C THR A 37 5.31 9.88 -7.16
N ASN A 38 5.57 11.19 -7.09
CA ASN A 38 5.91 12.05 -8.23
C ASN A 38 7.42 12.06 -8.54
N GLY A 39 8.21 11.18 -7.93
CA GLY A 39 9.68 11.21 -7.93
C GLY A 39 10.28 11.66 -6.59
N GLU A 40 9.47 12.24 -5.69
CA GLU A 40 9.90 12.58 -4.33
C GLU A 40 9.84 11.35 -3.39
N ILE A 41 10.58 11.45 -2.27
CA ILE A 41 10.58 10.45 -1.20
C ILE A 41 9.38 10.67 -0.30
N VAL A 42 8.62 9.61 -0.05
CA VAL A 42 7.45 9.61 0.84
C VAL A 42 7.62 8.55 1.92
N PHE A 43 7.36 8.92 3.17
CA PHE A 43 7.44 8.03 4.32
C PHE A 43 6.02 7.62 4.71
N ASN A 44 5.75 6.32 4.67
CA ASN A 44 4.41 5.76 4.87
C ASN A 44 4.39 4.88 6.12
N LEU A 45 3.32 4.96 6.91
CA LEU A 45 2.94 3.88 7.83
C LEU A 45 1.79 3.09 7.19
N LEU A 46 2.03 1.82 6.90
CA LEU A 46 1.03 0.86 6.44
C LEU A 46 0.41 0.16 7.65
N PHE A 47 -0.91 0.04 7.64
CA PHE A 47 -1.67 -0.72 8.63
C PHE A 47 -2.19 -1.98 7.95
N GLU A 48 -1.36 -3.02 7.93
CA GLU A 48 -1.70 -4.32 7.36
C GLU A 48 -2.12 -5.32 8.45
N PRO A 49 -2.90 -6.35 8.11
CA PRO A 49 -3.15 -7.47 9.00
C PRO A 49 -1.82 -8.10 9.45
N LYS A 50 -1.66 -8.36 10.75
CA LYS A 50 -0.46 -9.01 11.34
C LYS A 50 -0.10 -10.36 10.70
N ALA A 51 -1.03 -10.98 9.98
CA ALA A 51 -0.85 -12.25 9.28
C ALA A 51 -0.31 -12.10 7.83
N THR A 52 -0.16 -10.88 7.30
CA THR A 52 0.50 -10.66 6.00
C THR A 52 1.96 -11.05 6.11
N LEU A 53 2.36 -12.10 5.40
CA LEU A 53 3.72 -12.62 5.43
C LEU A 53 4.63 -11.82 4.50
N HIS A 54 5.06 -10.64 4.96
CA HIS A 54 6.21 -9.94 4.41
C HIS A 54 7.47 -10.67 4.87
N THR A 55 8.14 -11.36 3.95
CA THR A 55 9.10 -12.43 4.26
C THR A 55 10.27 -11.99 5.14
N GLY A 56 10.26 -12.45 6.39
CA GLY A 56 11.49 -12.61 7.17
C GLY A 56 12.42 -13.66 6.51
N THR A 57 13.56 -13.95 7.15
CA THR A 57 14.67 -14.70 6.53
C THR A 57 14.47 -16.23 6.46
N SER A 58 13.29 -16.70 6.03
CA SER A 58 13.03 -18.13 5.79
C SER A 58 12.17 -18.31 4.55
N GLU A 59 12.73 -18.99 3.57
CA GLU A 59 12.08 -19.26 2.28
C GLU A 59 11.33 -20.59 2.30
N SER A 60 10.35 -20.68 1.40
CA SER A 60 9.90 -21.93 0.83
C SER A 60 9.33 -21.64 -0.55
N GLU A 61 8.80 -22.65 -1.23
CA GLU A 61 7.89 -22.42 -2.36
C GLU A 61 6.72 -21.48 -2.01
N MET A 62 6.44 -21.23 -0.71
CA MET A 62 5.60 -20.16 -0.16
C MET A 62 6.48 -19.05 0.47
N THR A 63 6.92 -17.95 -0.15
CA THR A 63 6.43 -17.27 -1.36
C THR A 63 4.90 -17.24 -1.35
N VAL A 64 4.34 -16.68 -0.27
CA VAL A 64 3.04 -17.06 0.30
C VAL A 64 1.90 -16.93 -0.71
N LYS A 65 1.37 -18.10 -1.08
CA LYS A 65 1.18 -18.38 -2.50
C LYS A 65 0.08 -17.59 -3.19
N LYS A 66 -0.90 -17.06 -2.45
CA LYS A 66 -1.91 -16.14 -2.99
C LYS A 66 -2.60 -15.34 -1.88
N LEU A 67 -2.74 -14.04 -2.10
CA LEU A 67 -3.59 -13.11 -1.35
C LEU A 67 -4.68 -12.63 -2.33
N ASP A 68 -5.90 -13.13 -2.19
CA ASP A 68 -6.95 -12.88 -3.21
C ASP A 68 -7.68 -11.53 -3.08
N TRP A 69 -7.45 -10.75 -2.02
CA TRP A 69 -8.18 -9.49 -1.73
C TRP A 69 -7.63 -8.64 -0.57
N ILE A 70 -6.42 -8.93 -0.06
CA ILE A 70 -5.66 -8.11 0.90
C ILE A 70 -4.58 -7.35 0.13
#